data_AF-A0A959XKL8-F1
#
_entry.id   AF-A0A959XKL8-F1
#
_cell.length_a   1.000
_cell.length_b   1.000
_cell.length_c   1.000
_cell.angle_alpha   90.00
_cell.angle_beta   90.00
_cell.angle_gamma   90.00
#
_symmetry.space_group_name_H-M   'P 1'
#
loop_
_entity.id
_entity.type
_entity.pdbx_description
1 polymer ?
#
loop_
_entity_poly.entity_id
_entity_poly.type
_entity_poly.pdbx_seq_one_letter_code
_entity_poly.pdbx_strand_id
1 'polypeptide(L)'
;MRKLTSLVALLLLTVLGAQAHEGMWLLHMLKKINEAEMQNLGLNLSAEDIYNINKASLKDAIVMLNGGMCTAEVISSEGLVLTNHHCAYGSIQALSTVENDYLTNGFWAMSKDQELPIDGFEVSFLVRIEDVTSRVLEGIDHSTPTADRESKVRERMQAIQKEVDDEGKGYSGNVKSFYYGNEYYLFVYNTYRDVRLVGNPPEAIGKYGGDTDNWMWPRHTGDFSLIRIYADKDNNPADYSAENVPYAPKHHLPVSIAGVEDGDFTMIMGYPGSTDRYLSSFGVQQATDIHNPCFVEVRDLKL
;
A
#
# COMPACT_ATOMS: atom_id res chain seq x y z
N MET A 1 44.84 -13.80 28.29
CA MET A 1 44.29 -14.82 27.38
C MET A 1 42.89 -15.28 27.79
N ARG A 2 42.66 -15.84 29.00
CA ARG A 2 41.31 -16.26 29.47
C ARG A 2 40.20 -15.21 29.38
N LYS A 3 40.49 -13.94 29.68
CA LYS A 3 39.50 -12.85 29.59
C LYS A 3 39.14 -12.44 28.14
N LEU A 4 40.10 -12.59 27.21
CA LEU A 4 39.89 -12.27 25.79
C LEU A 4 39.06 -13.37 25.10
N THR A 5 39.31 -14.63 25.46
CA THR A 5 38.50 -15.78 24.99
C THR A 5 37.07 -15.73 25.51
N SER A 6 36.84 -15.27 26.74
CA SER A 6 35.47 -15.09 27.29
C SER A 6 34.71 -13.96 26.60
N LEU A 7 35.38 -12.88 26.22
CA LEU A 7 34.75 -11.75 25.51
C LEU A 7 34.35 -12.14 24.08
N VAL A 8 35.22 -12.87 23.37
CA VAL A 8 34.95 -13.37 22.01
C VAL A 8 33.83 -14.42 22.02
N ALA A 9 33.78 -15.29 23.02
CA ALA A 9 32.68 -16.25 23.18
C ALA A 9 31.34 -15.58 23.47
N LEU A 10 31.32 -14.52 24.28
CA LEU A 10 30.12 -13.73 24.56
C LEU A 10 29.66 -12.97 23.30
N LEU A 11 30.59 -12.41 22.51
CA LEU A 11 30.28 -11.75 21.24
C LEU A 11 29.68 -12.75 20.24
N LEU A 12 30.25 -13.95 20.12
CA LEU A 12 29.76 -15.02 19.24
C LEU A 12 28.38 -15.55 19.65
N LEU A 13 28.07 -15.57 20.95
CA LEU A 13 26.74 -15.94 21.47
C LEU A 13 25.68 -14.86 21.19
N THR A 14 26.07 -13.58 21.05
CA THR A 14 25.13 -12.51 20.67
C THR A 14 24.84 -12.42 19.16
N VAL A 15 25.64 -13.05 18.29
CA VAL A 15 25.38 -13.06 16.83
C VAL A 15 24.40 -14.17 16.42
N LEU A 16 24.19 -15.16 17.29
CA LEU A 16 23.27 -16.27 17.08
C LEU A 16 21.93 -15.98 17.75
N GLY A 17 21.02 -15.23 17.10
CA GLY A 17 19.62 -15.27 17.56
C GLY A 17 18.70 -14.08 17.28
N ALA A 18 19.05 -13.11 16.45
CA ALA A 18 18.05 -12.17 15.93
C ALA A 18 17.69 -12.57 14.49
N GLN A 19 16.78 -13.52 14.34
CA GLN A 19 16.14 -13.80 13.05
C GLN A 19 14.87 -12.96 12.96
N ALA A 20 14.90 -11.96 12.09
CA ALA A 20 13.73 -11.18 11.73
C ALA A 20 12.99 -11.90 10.60
N HIS A 21 12.01 -12.76 10.92
CA HIS A 21 11.13 -13.37 9.92
C HIS A 21 10.10 -12.34 9.38
N GLU A 22 9.76 -11.33 10.17
CA GLU A 22 8.81 -10.28 9.79
C GLU A 22 9.50 -9.15 9.01
N GLY A 23 8.88 -8.71 7.91
CA GLY A 23 9.38 -7.61 7.09
C GLY A 23 8.38 -7.18 6.02
N MET A 24 8.47 -5.90 5.64
CA MET A 24 7.78 -5.36 4.46
C MET A 24 8.81 -5.31 3.34
N TRP A 25 8.67 -6.18 2.35
CA TRP A 25 9.70 -6.44 1.35
C TRP A 25 9.42 -5.70 0.04
N LEU A 26 10.47 -5.16 -0.60
CA LEU A 26 10.35 -4.55 -1.91
C LEU A 26 10.15 -5.63 -2.99
N LEU A 27 9.08 -5.50 -3.78
CA LEU A 27 8.66 -6.50 -4.76
C LEU A 27 9.78 -6.90 -5.75
N HIS A 28 10.56 -5.92 -6.22
CA HIS A 28 11.65 -6.18 -7.18
C HIS A 28 12.85 -6.92 -6.57
N MET A 29 12.87 -7.12 -5.24
CA MET A 29 13.93 -7.83 -4.52
C MET A 29 13.54 -9.26 -4.09
N LEU A 30 12.29 -9.68 -4.29
CA LEU A 30 11.77 -10.96 -3.80
C LEU A 30 12.62 -12.16 -4.25
N LYS A 31 13.01 -12.19 -5.53
CA LYS A 31 13.86 -13.24 -6.11
C LYS A 31 15.21 -13.39 -5.38
N LYS A 32 15.74 -12.26 -4.87
CA LYS A 32 17.05 -12.21 -4.22
C LYS A 32 16.96 -12.57 -2.73
N ILE A 33 15.85 -12.21 -2.07
CA ILE A 33 15.78 -12.20 -0.60
C ILE A 33 14.83 -13.26 -0.05
N ASN A 34 13.64 -13.43 -0.64
CA ASN A 34 12.51 -14.07 0.04
C ASN A 34 11.96 -15.31 -0.69
N GLU A 35 12.20 -15.48 -2.00
CA GLU A 35 11.53 -16.52 -2.80
C GLU A 35 11.70 -17.93 -2.22
N ALA A 36 12.93 -18.33 -1.90
CA ALA A 36 13.19 -19.66 -1.35
C ALA A 36 12.49 -19.90 0.00
N GLU A 37 12.43 -18.86 0.85
CA GLU A 37 11.74 -18.94 2.14
C GLU A 37 10.23 -19.05 1.94
N MET A 38 9.63 -18.21 1.09
CA MET A 38 8.20 -18.27 0.79
C MET A 38 7.79 -19.63 0.22
N GLN A 39 8.60 -20.20 -0.68
CA GLN A 39 8.35 -21.53 -1.24
C GLN A 39 8.44 -22.64 -0.18
N ASN A 40 9.42 -22.56 0.73
CA ASN A 40 9.51 -23.49 1.86
C ASN A 40 8.31 -23.40 2.81
N LEU A 41 7.69 -22.22 2.91
CA LEU A 41 6.47 -21.99 3.68
C LEU A 41 5.18 -22.39 2.95
N GLY A 42 5.27 -22.84 1.68
CA GLY A 42 4.13 -23.36 0.92
C GLY A 42 3.66 -22.49 -0.25
N LEU A 43 4.35 -21.39 -0.56
CA LEU A 43 4.03 -20.59 -1.74
C LEU A 43 4.40 -21.36 -3.03
N ASN A 44 3.43 -21.53 -3.92
CA ASN A 44 3.62 -22.17 -5.22
C ASN A 44 3.83 -21.19 -6.39
N LEU A 45 4.03 -19.91 -6.10
CA LEU A 45 4.34 -18.85 -7.07
C LEU A 45 5.84 -18.55 -7.07
N SER A 46 6.35 -18.16 -8.23
CA SER A 46 7.68 -17.59 -8.37
C SER A 46 7.68 -16.09 -8.05
N ALA A 47 8.85 -15.52 -7.81
CA ALA A 47 9.01 -14.07 -7.67
C ALA A 47 8.53 -13.31 -8.92
N GLU A 48 8.65 -13.91 -10.11
CA GLU A 48 8.20 -13.34 -11.38
C GLU A 48 6.67 -13.37 -11.54
N ASP A 49 5.97 -14.31 -10.90
CA ASP A 49 4.51 -14.32 -10.86
C ASP A 49 3.98 -13.19 -9.96
N ILE A 50 4.76 -12.79 -8.94
CA ILE A 50 4.42 -11.70 -8.02
C ILE A 50 4.74 -10.33 -8.64
N TYR A 51 5.94 -10.18 -9.21
CA TYR A 51 6.39 -8.93 -9.80
C TYR A 51 7.17 -9.17 -11.10
N ASN A 52 6.62 -8.67 -12.21
CA ASN A 52 7.29 -8.64 -13.50
C ASN A 52 7.06 -7.29 -14.21
N ILE A 53 8.10 -6.74 -14.82
CA ILE A 53 7.99 -5.46 -15.56
C ILE A 53 7.42 -5.68 -16.97
N ASN A 54 7.68 -6.85 -17.57
CA ASN A 54 7.41 -7.13 -18.98
C ASN A 54 6.14 -7.95 -19.21
N LYS A 55 5.67 -8.67 -18.19
CA LYS A 55 4.49 -9.54 -18.25
C LYS A 55 3.51 -9.17 -17.13
N ALA A 56 2.25 -9.54 -17.30
CA ALA A 56 1.26 -9.44 -16.23
C ALA A 56 1.70 -10.31 -15.03
N SER A 57 1.55 -9.76 -13.83
CA SER A 57 1.89 -10.40 -12.55
C SER A 57 0.91 -9.96 -11.47
N LEU A 58 1.00 -10.50 -10.24
CA LEU A 58 0.11 -10.10 -9.14
C LEU A 58 0.13 -8.60 -8.85
N LYS A 59 1.28 -7.92 -9.05
CA LYS A 59 1.36 -6.45 -8.90
C LYS A 59 0.30 -5.70 -9.70
N ASP A 60 -0.11 -6.25 -10.86
CA ASP A 60 -1.05 -5.59 -11.78
C ASP A 60 -2.51 -5.74 -11.31
N ALA A 61 -2.76 -6.51 -10.25
CA ALA A 61 -4.04 -6.58 -9.56
C ALA A 61 -4.05 -5.87 -8.20
N ILE A 62 -2.90 -5.45 -7.66
CA ILE A 62 -2.81 -4.77 -6.36
C ILE A 62 -2.63 -3.27 -6.57
N VAL A 63 -3.61 -2.48 -6.12
CA VAL A 63 -3.68 -1.05 -6.43
C VAL A 63 -3.59 -0.19 -5.19
N MET A 64 -3.03 1.00 -5.37
CA MET A 64 -2.94 2.03 -4.34
C MET A 64 -4.16 2.93 -4.44
N LEU A 65 -4.80 3.20 -3.30
CA LEU A 65 -5.93 4.12 -3.22
C LEU A 65 -5.49 5.48 -2.69
N ASN A 66 -5.96 6.55 -3.35
CA ASN A 66 -5.83 7.94 -2.90
C ASN A 66 -4.42 8.31 -2.41
N GLY A 67 -3.40 8.03 -3.22
CA GLY A 67 -2.02 8.39 -2.89
C GLY A 67 -1.37 7.59 -1.75
N GLY A 68 -1.90 6.41 -1.41
CA GLY A 68 -1.30 5.52 -0.42
C GLY A 68 -2.03 5.48 0.92
N MET A 69 -3.25 6.00 0.98
CA MET A 69 -4.08 5.91 2.18
C MET A 69 -4.56 4.48 2.45
N CYS A 70 -4.84 3.72 1.38
CA CYS A 70 -5.28 2.33 1.47
C CYS A 70 -4.73 1.49 0.31
N THR A 71 -4.90 0.18 0.45
CA THR A 71 -4.67 -0.81 -0.59
C THR A 71 -6.00 -1.38 -1.07
N ALA A 72 -6.05 -1.85 -2.31
CA ALA A 72 -7.16 -2.61 -2.84
C ALA A 72 -6.69 -3.62 -3.89
N GLU A 73 -7.60 -4.51 -4.30
CA GLU A 73 -7.30 -5.56 -5.27
C GLU A 73 -8.37 -5.69 -6.35
N VAL A 74 -7.93 -5.87 -7.60
CA VAL A 74 -8.81 -6.12 -8.75
C VAL A 74 -9.21 -7.59 -8.77
N ILE A 75 -10.52 -7.86 -8.75
CA ILE A 75 -11.09 -9.21 -8.62
C ILE A 75 -11.96 -9.63 -9.81
N SER A 76 -12.00 -8.85 -10.90
CA SER A 76 -12.68 -9.26 -12.13
C SER A 76 -12.00 -8.71 -13.38
N SER A 77 -12.34 -9.28 -14.54
CA SER A 77 -11.91 -8.81 -15.85
C SER A 77 -12.53 -7.48 -16.30
N GLU A 78 -13.44 -6.91 -15.51
CA GLU A 78 -14.12 -5.63 -15.79
C GLU A 78 -13.87 -4.61 -14.67
N GLY A 79 -12.66 -4.65 -14.08
CA GLY A 79 -12.18 -3.58 -13.19
C GLY A 79 -12.89 -3.50 -11.84
N LEU A 80 -13.61 -4.55 -11.42
CA LEU A 80 -14.18 -4.63 -10.07
C LEU A 80 -13.04 -4.75 -9.05
N VAL A 81 -13.08 -3.91 -8.03
CA VAL A 81 -12.04 -3.78 -7.01
C VAL A 81 -12.66 -3.96 -5.63
N LEU A 82 -11.97 -4.74 -4.79
CA LEU A 82 -12.29 -4.95 -3.39
C LEU A 82 -11.33 -4.12 -2.53
N THR A 83 -11.87 -3.40 -1.55
CA THR A 83 -11.11 -2.69 -0.51
C THR A 83 -11.89 -2.71 0.79
N ASN A 84 -11.37 -2.13 1.86
CA ASN A 84 -12.09 -2.04 3.13
C ASN A 84 -13.22 -1.00 3.09
N HIS A 85 -14.24 -1.21 3.91
CA HIS A 85 -15.33 -0.25 4.11
C HIS A 85 -14.78 1.09 4.61
N HIS A 86 -13.85 1.05 5.58
CA HIS A 86 -13.23 2.26 6.12
C HIS A 86 -12.37 3.03 5.08
N CYS A 87 -11.83 2.33 4.08
CA CYS A 87 -11.04 2.95 3.00
C CYS A 87 -11.91 3.76 2.03
N ALA A 88 -13.14 3.32 1.78
CA ALA A 88 -14.13 4.02 0.98
C ALA A 88 -15.08 4.91 1.80
N TYR A 89 -14.93 4.94 3.12
CA TYR A 89 -15.91 5.56 4.03
C TYR A 89 -16.15 7.05 3.75
N GLY A 90 -15.08 7.82 3.54
CA GLY A 90 -15.20 9.24 3.19
C GLY A 90 -16.00 9.46 1.90
N SER A 91 -15.84 8.56 0.93
CA SER A 91 -16.57 8.59 -0.33
C SER A 91 -18.04 8.18 -0.16
N ILE A 92 -18.31 7.13 0.61
CA ILE A 92 -19.68 6.68 0.92
C ILE A 92 -20.41 7.79 1.69
N GLN A 93 -19.75 8.44 2.65
CA GLN A 93 -20.29 9.57 3.37
C GLN A 93 -20.61 10.74 2.43
N ALA A 94 -19.69 11.10 1.53
CA ALA A 94 -19.88 12.21 0.59
C ALA A 94 -21.03 11.95 -0.41
N LEU A 95 -21.29 10.69 -0.74
CA LEU A 95 -22.41 10.28 -1.60
C LEU A 95 -23.75 10.17 -0.85
N SER A 96 -23.71 10.02 0.48
CA SER A 96 -24.92 9.81 1.28
C SER A 96 -25.69 11.12 1.49
N THR A 97 -27.01 11.03 1.42
CA THR A 97 -27.93 12.12 1.80
C THR A 97 -28.91 11.66 2.87
N VAL A 98 -29.75 12.56 3.39
CA VAL A 98 -30.80 12.17 4.34
C VAL A 98 -31.80 11.20 3.69
N GLU A 99 -32.07 11.37 2.40
CA GLU A 99 -32.97 10.52 1.62
C GLU A 99 -32.30 9.21 1.18
N ASN A 100 -31.00 9.25 0.89
CA ASN A 100 -30.20 8.12 0.45
C ASN A 100 -29.04 7.89 1.41
N ASP A 101 -29.33 7.30 2.56
CA ASP A 101 -28.34 7.03 3.60
C ASP A 101 -27.62 5.70 3.33
N TYR A 102 -26.54 5.76 2.55
CA TYR A 102 -25.72 4.60 2.18
C TYR A 102 -24.79 4.13 3.31
N LEU A 103 -24.56 4.97 4.31
CA LEU A 103 -23.83 4.56 5.52
C LEU A 103 -24.69 3.61 6.34
N THR A 104 -25.91 4.03 6.70
CA THR A 104 -26.80 3.21 7.54
C THR A 104 -27.30 1.99 6.79
N ASN A 105 -27.70 2.12 5.53
CA ASN A 105 -28.43 1.07 4.81
C ASN A 105 -27.54 0.24 3.87
N GLY A 106 -26.29 0.66 3.65
CA GLY A 106 -25.46 0.13 2.59
C GLY A 106 -25.93 0.59 1.20
N PHE A 107 -25.20 0.17 0.18
CA PHE A 107 -25.51 0.45 -1.22
C PHE A 107 -25.12 -0.73 -2.09
N TRP A 108 -25.90 -1.00 -3.15
CA TRP A 108 -25.63 -2.07 -4.12
C TRP A 108 -26.16 -1.68 -5.49
N ALA A 109 -25.27 -1.36 -6.42
CA ALA A 109 -25.61 -1.14 -7.83
C ALA A 109 -26.00 -2.48 -8.46
N MET A 110 -27.23 -2.58 -8.98
CA MET A 110 -27.72 -3.79 -9.64
C MET A 110 -27.31 -3.87 -11.11
N SER A 111 -26.78 -2.78 -11.65
CA SER A 111 -26.25 -2.65 -13.00
C SER A 111 -25.18 -1.56 -13.07
N LYS A 112 -24.35 -1.57 -14.12
CA LYS A 112 -23.23 -0.62 -14.29
C LYS A 112 -23.67 0.84 -14.35
N ASP A 113 -24.86 1.10 -14.90
CA ASP A 113 -25.47 2.43 -14.97
C ASP A 113 -25.94 2.96 -13.61
N GLN A 114 -26.05 2.10 -12.59
CA GLN A 114 -26.38 2.48 -11.22
C GLN A 114 -25.14 2.74 -10.35
N GLU A 115 -23.93 2.43 -10.84
CA GLU A 115 -22.69 2.66 -10.10
C GLU A 115 -22.44 4.18 -9.93
N LEU A 116 -22.15 4.61 -8.71
CA LEU A 116 -22.10 6.04 -8.36
C LEU A 116 -20.69 6.60 -8.53
N PRO A 117 -20.46 7.63 -9.36
CA PRO A 117 -19.16 8.26 -9.50
C PRO A 117 -18.68 8.86 -8.18
N ILE A 118 -17.41 8.60 -7.82
CA ILE A 118 -16.79 9.15 -6.62
C ILE A 118 -15.85 10.28 -7.02
N ASP A 119 -16.18 11.50 -6.62
CA ASP A 119 -15.34 12.67 -6.91
C ASP A 119 -14.01 12.61 -6.15
N GLY A 120 -12.92 12.94 -6.84
CA GLY A 120 -11.57 12.98 -6.28
C GLY A 120 -10.97 11.63 -5.85
N PHE A 121 -11.61 10.49 -6.16
CA PHE A 121 -11.08 9.17 -5.82
C PHE A 121 -10.15 8.64 -6.90
N GLU A 122 -8.97 8.20 -6.50
CA GLU A 122 -7.92 7.75 -7.41
C GLU A 122 -7.50 6.31 -7.12
N VAL A 123 -7.32 5.54 -8.20
CA VAL A 123 -6.76 4.19 -8.16
C VAL A 123 -5.49 4.15 -9.01
N SER A 124 -4.36 3.87 -8.36
CA SER A 124 -3.04 3.85 -9.01
C SER A 124 -2.46 2.43 -9.12
N PHE A 125 -2.08 2.05 -10.34
CA PHE A 125 -1.39 0.80 -10.63
C PHE A 125 0.12 1.01 -10.65
N LEU A 126 0.87 0.16 -9.96
CA LEU A 126 2.33 0.15 -10.03
C LEU A 126 2.79 -0.40 -11.39
N VAL A 127 3.41 0.46 -12.21
CA VAL A 127 3.99 0.09 -13.51
C VAL A 127 5.33 -0.60 -13.31
N ARG A 128 6.26 0.06 -12.62
CA ARG A 128 7.63 -0.41 -12.38
C ARG A 128 8.29 0.29 -11.20
N ILE A 129 9.38 -0.31 -10.72
CA ILE A 129 10.24 0.21 -9.64
C ILE A 129 11.66 0.29 -10.19
N GLU A 130 12.35 1.39 -9.94
CA GLU A 130 13.74 1.60 -10.36
C GLU A 130 14.58 2.06 -9.17
N ASP A 131 15.78 1.49 -9.00
CA ASP A 131 16.79 2.03 -8.08
C ASP A 131 17.44 3.26 -8.72
N VAL A 132 17.23 4.42 -8.10
CA VAL A 132 17.77 5.71 -8.55
C VAL A 132 18.76 6.29 -7.54
N THR A 133 19.23 5.49 -6.58
CA THR A 133 20.13 5.91 -5.49
C THR A 133 21.36 6.63 -6.02
N SER A 134 22.03 6.05 -7.03
CA SER A 134 23.24 6.63 -7.62
C SER A 134 22.99 7.99 -8.26
N ARG A 135 21.82 8.18 -8.90
CA ARG A 135 21.43 9.45 -9.54
C ARG A 135 21.12 10.51 -8.49
N VAL A 136 20.40 10.12 -7.43
CA VAL A 136 20.02 11.05 -6.35
C VAL A 136 21.24 11.49 -5.53
N LEU A 137 22.18 10.58 -5.25
CA LEU A 137 23.34 10.83 -4.40
C LEU A 137 24.61 11.25 -5.14
N GLU A 138 24.56 11.49 -6.44
CA GLU A 138 25.72 11.87 -7.24
C GLU A 138 26.51 13.06 -6.64
N GLY A 139 27.79 12.90 -6.35
CA GLY A 139 28.60 13.99 -5.76
C GLY A 139 28.10 14.49 -4.39
N ILE A 140 27.31 13.68 -3.67
CA ILE A 140 27.00 13.85 -2.25
C ILE A 140 27.82 12.83 -1.49
N ASP A 141 28.61 13.30 -0.54
CA ASP A 141 29.42 12.47 0.35
C ASP A 141 29.19 12.84 1.82
N HIS A 142 29.93 12.19 2.72
CA HIS A 142 29.85 12.43 4.16
C HIS A 142 30.34 13.83 4.59
N SER A 143 31.05 14.55 3.73
CA SER A 143 31.52 15.92 3.98
C SER A 143 30.52 16.99 3.51
N THR A 144 29.52 16.61 2.72
CA THR A 144 28.49 17.52 2.22
C THR A 144 27.64 18.03 3.38
N PRO A 145 27.49 19.35 3.57
CA PRO A 145 26.62 19.91 4.61
C PRO A 145 25.19 19.39 4.49
N THR A 146 24.53 19.13 5.62
CA THR A 146 23.18 18.54 5.65
C THR A 146 22.15 19.34 4.83
N ALA A 147 22.14 20.67 4.98
CA ALA A 147 21.23 21.54 4.23
C ALA A 147 21.44 21.42 2.71
N ASP A 148 22.71 21.37 2.28
CA ASP A 148 23.06 21.21 0.86
C ASP A 148 22.67 19.82 0.35
N ARG A 149 22.87 18.77 1.17
CA ARG A 149 22.43 17.40 0.86
C ARG A 149 20.91 17.36 0.66
N GLU A 150 20.14 17.88 1.60
CA GLU A 150 18.67 17.87 1.53
C GLU A 150 18.15 18.64 0.31
N SER A 151 18.75 19.79 0.01
CA SER A 151 18.40 20.60 -1.17
C SER A 151 18.67 19.84 -2.47
N LYS A 152 19.90 19.32 -2.64
CA LYS A 152 20.30 18.55 -3.84
C LYS A 152 19.47 17.28 -4.03
N VAL A 153 19.22 16.53 -2.94
CA VAL A 153 18.38 15.33 -2.97
C VAL A 153 16.98 15.70 -3.45
N ARG A 154 16.37 16.74 -2.88
CA ARG A 154 15.02 17.19 -3.26
C ARG A 154 14.95 17.60 -4.73
N GLU A 155 15.91 18.40 -5.19
CA GLU A 155 16.00 18.85 -6.58
C GLU A 155 16.09 17.67 -7.56
N ARG A 156 16.96 16.69 -7.26
CA ARG A 156 17.14 15.51 -8.12
C ARG A 156 15.94 14.58 -8.10
N MET A 157 15.31 14.37 -6.95
CA MET A 157 14.07 13.62 -6.86
C MET A 157 13.00 14.25 -7.75
N GLN A 158 12.83 15.58 -7.70
CA GLN A 158 11.88 16.30 -8.54
C GLN A 158 12.21 16.18 -10.03
N ALA A 159 13.49 16.30 -10.41
CA ALA A 159 13.93 16.13 -11.79
C ALA A 159 13.62 14.72 -12.33
N ILE A 160 13.95 13.68 -11.54
CA ILE A 160 13.67 12.28 -11.90
C ILE A 160 12.17 12.03 -12.05
N GLN A 161 11.34 12.58 -11.15
CA GLN A 161 9.88 12.45 -11.28
C GLN A 161 9.37 13.12 -12.55
N LYS A 162 9.88 14.32 -12.85
CA LYS A 162 9.50 15.07 -14.04
C LYS A 162 9.85 14.33 -15.35
N GLU A 163 10.95 13.60 -15.39
CA GLU A 163 11.31 12.77 -16.55
C GLU A 163 10.23 11.73 -16.88
N VAL A 164 9.58 11.16 -15.86
CA VAL A 164 8.47 10.20 -16.04
C VAL A 164 7.25 10.89 -16.65
N ASP A 165 6.91 12.08 -16.14
CA ASP A 165 5.79 12.87 -16.66
C ASP A 165 6.04 13.26 -18.14
N ASP A 166 7.29 13.60 -18.46
CA ASP A 166 7.74 14.00 -19.80
C ASP A 166 7.80 12.81 -20.79
N GLU A 167 7.66 11.55 -20.36
CA GLU A 167 7.50 10.40 -21.26
C GLU A 167 6.21 10.46 -22.09
N GLY A 168 5.22 11.27 -21.67
CA GLY A 168 3.97 11.48 -22.41
C GLY A 168 3.04 10.26 -22.41
N LYS A 169 3.26 9.28 -21.54
CA LYS A 169 2.45 8.05 -21.42
C LYS A 169 1.29 8.15 -20.42
N GLY A 170 1.11 9.32 -19.79
CA GLY A 170 0.15 9.50 -18.69
C GLY A 170 0.59 8.87 -17.37
N TYR A 171 1.86 8.47 -17.25
CA TYR A 171 2.43 7.95 -16.01
C TYR A 171 2.90 9.07 -15.10
N SER A 172 2.92 8.79 -13.80
CA SER A 172 3.50 9.67 -12.80
C SER A 172 4.64 8.99 -12.04
N GLY A 173 5.70 9.74 -11.77
CA GLY A 173 6.84 9.29 -10.98
C GLY A 173 6.73 9.69 -9.51
N ASN A 174 7.08 8.78 -8.60
CA ASN A 174 7.22 9.07 -7.18
C ASN A 174 8.56 8.52 -6.66
N VAL A 175 9.51 9.41 -6.36
CA VAL A 175 10.78 8.99 -5.76
C VAL A 175 10.62 9.00 -4.25
N LYS A 176 10.95 7.87 -3.62
CA LYS A 176 10.91 7.70 -2.17
C LYS A 176 12.28 7.35 -1.63
N SER A 177 12.57 7.88 -0.44
CA SER A 177 13.77 7.54 0.32
C SER A 177 13.51 6.28 1.14
N PHE A 178 14.47 5.37 1.13
CA PHE A 178 14.50 4.14 1.91
C PHE A 178 15.72 4.13 2.83
N TYR A 179 15.62 3.35 3.92
CA TYR A 179 16.69 3.17 4.89
C TYR A 179 17.30 4.50 5.38
N TYR A 180 16.46 5.47 5.74
CA TYR A 180 16.85 6.81 6.22
C TYR A 180 17.77 7.59 5.27
N GLY A 181 17.51 7.55 3.96
CA GLY A 181 18.29 8.32 2.97
C GLY A 181 19.54 7.63 2.47
N ASN A 182 19.69 6.33 2.75
CA ASN A 182 20.76 5.51 2.18
C ASN A 182 20.42 5.01 0.77
N GLU A 183 19.13 4.78 0.49
CA GLU A 183 18.65 4.33 -0.82
C GLU A 183 17.46 5.18 -1.29
N TYR A 184 17.28 5.24 -2.61
CA TYR A 184 16.20 5.97 -3.26
C TYR A 184 15.63 5.15 -4.41
N TYR A 185 14.32 4.95 -4.40
CA TYR A 185 13.61 4.19 -5.42
C TYR A 185 12.56 5.06 -6.09
N LEU A 186 12.51 5.00 -7.42
CA LEU A 186 11.45 5.58 -8.25
C LEU A 186 10.34 4.54 -8.43
N PHE A 187 9.13 4.91 -8.08
CA PHE A 187 7.91 4.15 -8.36
C PHE A 187 7.15 4.87 -9.46
N VAL A 188 6.83 4.16 -10.53
CA VAL A 188 6.07 4.71 -11.65
C VAL A 188 4.65 4.16 -11.59
N TYR A 189 3.66 5.05 -11.63
CA TYR A 189 2.26 4.70 -11.51
C TYR A 189 1.45 5.10 -12.74
N ASN A 190 0.38 4.36 -12.98
CA ASN A 190 -0.70 4.74 -13.89
C ASN A 190 -1.98 4.94 -13.07
N THR A 191 -2.52 6.16 -13.04
CA THR A 191 -3.59 6.54 -12.12
C THR A 191 -4.91 6.77 -12.84
N TYR A 192 -5.93 5.98 -12.50
CA TYR A 192 -7.31 6.12 -12.97
C TYR A 192 -8.12 7.01 -12.04
N ARG A 193 -8.92 7.90 -12.63
CA ARG A 193 -9.65 8.99 -11.95
C ARG A 193 -11.17 8.87 -12.07
N ASP A 194 -11.69 8.03 -12.96
CA ASP A 194 -13.11 7.63 -12.97
C ASP A 194 -13.26 6.33 -12.17
N VAL A 195 -13.61 6.48 -10.89
CA VAL A 195 -13.83 5.37 -9.97
C VAL A 195 -15.23 5.49 -9.39
N ARG A 196 -15.98 4.38 -9.43
CA ARG A 196 -17.40 4.38 -9.06
C ARG A 196 -17.67 3.40 -7.94
N LEU A 197 -18.54 3.77 -7.01
CA LEU A 197 -19.03 2.88 -5.96
C LEU A 197 -19.96 1.84 -6.58
N VAL A 198 -19.67 0.56 -6.33
CA VAL A 198 -20.49 -0.58 -6.78
C VAL A 198 -21.32 -1.11 -5.64
N GLY A 199 -20.74 -1.24 -4.45
CA GLY A 199 -21.50 -1.62 -3.29
C GLY A 199 -20.73 -1.58 -1.99
N ASN A 200 -21.45 -1.38 -0.89
CA ASN A 200 -20.93 -1.45 0.46
C ASN A 200 -22.00 -2.02 1.39
N PRO A 201 -21.60 -2.81 2.41
CA PRO A 201 -22.53 -3.25 3.43
C PRO A 201 -23.00 -2.05 4.28
N PRO A 202 -24.14 -2.19 4.99
CA PRO A 202 -24.52 -1.30 6.09
C PRO A 202 -23.36 -1.10 7.08
N GLU A 203 -23.25 0.08 7.68
CA GLU A 203 -22.23 0.37 8.70
C GLU A 203 -22.29 -0.61 9.87
N ALA A 204 -23.49 -1.07 10.24
CA ALA A 204 -23.69 -2.11 11.25
C ALA A 204 -22.93 -3.43 10.94
N ILE A 205 -22.54 -3.67 9.69
CA ILE A 205 -21.70 -4.80 9.26
C ILE A 205 -20.27 -4.31 8.97
N GLY A 206 -20.14 -3.25 8.16
CA GLY A 206 -18.86 -2.69 7.70
C GLY A 206 -17.96 -2.16 8.82
N LYS A 207 -18.56 -1.74 9.95
CA LYS A 207 -17.90 -1.28 11.16
C LYS A 207 -18.52 -1.92 12.41
N TYR A 208 -18.98 -3.18 12.32
CA TYR A 208 -19.50 -3.92 13.47
C TYR A 208 -18.52 -3.89 14.66
N GLY A 209 -19.05 -3.62 15.86
CA GLY A 209 -18.28 -3.42 17.09
C GLY A 209 -17.69 -2.02 17.27
N GLY A 210 -17.69 -1.21 16.20
CA GLY A 210 -17.28 0.19 16.24
C GLY A 210 -15.90 0.38 16.85
N ASP A 211 -15.78 1.39 17.70
CA ASP A 211 -14.52 1.73 18.34
C ASP A 211 -14.13 0.74 19.45
N THR A 212 -15.10 0.01 20.03
CA THR A 212 -14.85 -1.01 21.07
C THR A 212 -14.07 -2.20 20.53
N ASP A 213 -14.41 -2.64 19.32
CA ASP A 213 -13.74 -3.78 18.69
C ASP A 213 -12.54 -3.34 17.84
N ASN A 214 -12.34 -2.04 17.61
CA ASN A 214 -11.21 -1.55 16.83
C ASN A 214 -9.88 -1.94 17.51
N TRP A 215 -8.90 -2.38 16.71
CA TRP A 215 -7.64 -2.98 17.17
C TRP A 215 -7.74 -4.27 18.02
N MET A 216 -8.94 -4.88 18.14
CA MET A 216 -9.14 -6.10 18.91
C MET A 216 -9.26 -7.37 18.05
N TRP A 217 -8.84 -8.49 18.64
CA TRP A 217 -9.13 -9.87 18.24
C TRP A 217 -9.70 -10.63 19.45
N PRO A 218 -10.74 -11.49 19.32
CA PRO A 218 -11.50 -11.89 18.12
C PRO A 218 -12.22 -10.74 17.41
N ARG A 219 -12.46 -10.88 16.10
CA ARG A 219 -13.13 -9.85 15.28
C ARG A 219 -14.22 -10.46 14.40
N HIS A 220 -15.34 -9.73 14.25
CA HIS A 220 -16.51 -10.16 13.48
C HIS A 220 -17.01 -9.09 12.49
N THR A 221 -16.15 -8.15 12.10
CA THR A 221 -16.50 -7.05 11.20
C THR A 221 -16.40 -7.46 9.74
N GLY A 222 -17.44 -7.18 8.95
CA GLY A 222 -17.44 -7.35 7.49
C GLY A 222 -16.90 -6.11 6.78
N ASP A 223 -15.64 -5.76 7.04
CA ASP A 223 -15.01 -4.50 6.60
C ASP A 223 -14.60 -4.54 5.11
N PHE A 224 -15.57 -4.37 4.21
CA PHE A 224 -15.33 -4.32 2.77
C PHE A 224 -16.22 -3.33 2.03
N SER A 225 -15.74 -2.87 0.88
CA SER A 225 -16.48 -2.11 -0.13
C SER A 225 -16.01 -2.54 -1.52
N LEU A 226 -16.93 -2.44 -2.49
CA LEU A 226 -16.69 -2.70 -3.90
C LEU A 226 -16.74 -1.38 -4.66
N ILE A 227 -15.68 -1.13 -5.42
CA ILE A 227 -15.59 -0.03 -6.38
C ILE A 227 -15.25 -0.59 -7.76
N ARG A 228 -15.49 0.19 -8.82
CA ARG A 228 -15.09 -0.17 -10.17
C ARG A 228 -14.28 0.95 -10.80
N ILE A 229 -13.21 0.56 -11.47
CA ILE A 229 -12.38 1.46 -12.27
C ILE A 229 -13.00 1.58 -13.66
N TYR A 230 -13.14 2.80 -14.15
CA TYR A 230 -13.53 3.12 -15.52
C TYR A 230 -12.36 3.76 -16.28
N ALA A 231 -12.39 3.58 -17.59
CA ALA A 231 -11.34 4.01 -18.51
C ALA A 231 -11.96 4.59 -19.79
N ASP A 232 -11.13 5.26 -20.60
CA ASP A 232 -11.54 5.61 -21.95
C ASP A 232 -11.72 4.35 -22.84
N LYS A 233 -12.12 4.56 -24.10
CA LYS A 233 -12.37 3.49 -25.07
C LYS A 233 -11.12 2.67 -25.43
N ASP A 234 -9.94 3.23 -25.17
CA ASP A 234 -8.64 2.61 -25.41
C ASP A 234 -8.05 2.00 -24.12
N ASN A 235 -8.86 1.93 -23.05
CA ASN A 235 -8.51 1.38 -21.73
C ASN A 235 -7.46 2.22 -20.95
N ASN A 236 -7.27 3.48 -21.33
CA ASN A 236 -6.37 4.41 -20.64
C ASN A 236 -7.10 5.15 -19.51
N PRO A 237 -6.35 5.70 -18.53
CA PRO A 237 -6.92 6.58 -17.54
C PRO A 237 -7.63 7.78 -18.17
N ALA A 238 -8.81 8.08 -17.65
CA ALA A 238 -9.58 9.26 -18.00
C ALA A 238 -10.23 9.82 -16.75
N ASP A 239 -10.54 11.12 -16.80
CA ASP A 239 -11.49 11.73 -15.88
C ASP A 239 -12.91 11.19 -16.15
N TYR A 240 -13.83 11.44 -15.23
CA TYR A 240 -15.21 10.98 -15.35
C TYR A 240 -15.85 11.40 -16.67
N SER A 241 -16.45 10.41 -17.35
CA SER A 241 -17.30 10.60 -18.50
C SER A 241 -18.38 9.52 -18.52
N ALA A 242 -19.59 9.89 -18.94
CA ALA A 242 -20.68 8.94 -19.15
C ALA A 242 -20.35 7.89 -20.23
N GLU A 243 -19.41 8.22 -21.13
CA GLU A 243 -18.96 7.35 -22.23
C GLU A 243 -17.79 6.42 -21.85
N ASN A 244 -17.23 6.58 -20.65
CA ASN A 244 -16.17 5.69 -20.17
C ASN A 244 -16.72 4.27 -19.98
N VAL A 245 -15.84 3.29 -20.17
CA VAL A 245 -16.16 1.87 -20.09
C VAL A 245 -15.43 1.23 -18.91
N PRO A 246 -15.92 0.10 -18.36
CA PRO A 246 -15.19 -0.64 -17.33
C PRO A 246 -13.76 -0.95 -17.77
N TYR A 247 -12.80 -0.68 -16.88
CA TYR A 247 -11.39 -0.97 -17.12
C TYR A 247 -11.16 -2.47 -17.28
N ALA A 248 -10.44 -2.86 -18.33
CA ALA A 248 -9.97 -4.22 -18.55
C ALA A 248 -8.55 -4.37 -17.97
N PRO A 249 -8.38 -5.05 -16.82
CA PRO A 249 -7.08 -5.14 -16.16
C PRO A 249 -6.14 -6.12 -16.86
N LYS A 250 -4.82 -5.89 -16.69
CA LYS A 250 -3.79 -6.84 -17.14
C LYS A 250 -3.84 -8.16 -16.36
N HIS A 251 -4.26 -8.10 -15.10
CA HIS A 251 -4.42 -9.24 -14.20
C HIS A 251 -5.54 -8.95 -13.19
N HIS A 252 -6.22 -9.99 -12.71
CA HIS A 252 -7.17 -9.89 -11.60
C HIS A 252 -7.08 -11.16 -10.75
N LEU A 253 -7.37 -11.05 -9.47
CA LEU A 253 -7.27 -12.15 -8.53
C LEU A 253 -8.50 -13.05 -8.61
N PRO A 254 -8.34 -14.37 -8.80
CA PRO A 254 -9.42 -15.31 -8.58
C PRO A 254 -9.74 -15.38 -7.08
N VAL A 255 -11.04 -15.43 -6.74
CA VAL A 255 -11.50 -15.55 -5.36
C VAL A 255 -11.74 -17.02 -5.03
N SER A 256 -11.00 -17.55 -4.05
CA SER A 256 -11.21 -18.92 -3.56
C SER A 256 -12.47 -19.00 -2.69
N ILE A 257 -13.25 -20.06 -2.89
CA ILE A 257 -14.39 -20.42 -2.02
C ILE A 257 -14.12 -21.66 -1.16
N ALA A 258 -12.86 -22.13 -1.14
CA ALA A 258 -12.48 -23.34 -0.42
C ALA A 258 -12.36 -23.15 1.10
N GLY A 259 -12.34 -21.90 1.59
CA GLY A 259 -12.04 -21.58 2.98
C GLY A 259 -10.53 -21.44 3.25
N VAL A 260 -10.18 -21.34 4.53
CA VAL A 260 -8.79 -21.24 5.03
C VAL A 260 -8.64 -22.11 6.28
N GLU A 261 -7.46 -22.68 6.46
CA GLU A 261 -7.10 -23.51 7.61
C GLU A 261 -5.88 -22.95 8.36
N ASP A 262 -5.72 -23.33 9.62
CA ASP A 262 -4.54 -22.96 10.41
C ASP A 262 -3.28 -23.57 9.78
N GLY A 263 -2.25 -22.73 9.59
CA GLY A 263 -1.01 -23.10 8.92
C GLY A 263 -0.99 -22.89 7.40
N ASP A 264 -2.08 -22.43 6.78
CA ASP A 264 -2.07 -22.06 5.37
C ASP A 264 -1.11 -20.90 5.11
N PHE A 265 -0.35 -21.00 4.01
CA PHE A 265 0.51 -19.92 3.57
C PHE A 265 -0.32 -18.68 3.21
N THR A 266 0.04 -17.52 3.77
CA THR A 266 -0.59 -16.24 3.46
C THR A 266 0.45 -15.22 3.01
N MET A 267 0.13 -14.49 1.95
CA MET A 267 0.94 -13.38 1.45
C MET A 267 0.05 -12.15 1.32
N ILE A 268 0.50 -11.04 1.92
CA ILE A 268 -0.17 -9.76 1.84
C ILE A 268 0.71 -8.83 1.01
N MET A 269 0.10 -8.22 -0.01
CA MET A 269 0.71 -7.18 -0.83
C MET A 269 -0.06 -5.87 -0.62
N GLY A 270 0.66 -4.77 -0.45
CA GLY A 270 0.01 -3.47 -0.29
C GLY A 270 1.00 -2.33 -0.09
N TYR A 271 0.45 -1.20 0.35
CA TYR A 271 1.14 0.08 0.46
C TYR A 271 1.22 0.52 1.93
N PRO A 272 2.06 -0.11 2.77
CA PRO A 272 2.21 0.28 4.16
C PRO A 272 2.75 1.71 4.27
N GLY A 273 2.13 2.54 5.12
CA GLY A 273 2.43 3.96 5.23
C GLY A 273 3.77 4.26 5.93
N SER A 274 3.91 3.86 7.19
CA SER A 274 5.10 4.15 8.00
C SER A 274 5.42 3.03 8.99
N THR A 275 6.71 2.88 9.31
CA THR A 275 7.21 2.06 10.41
C THR A 275 8.45 2.72 11.00
N ASP A 276 8.70 2.49 12.28
CA ASP A 276 9.86 3.04 12.97
C ASP A 276 10.77 1.94 13.53
N ARG A 277 10.98 0.89 12.72
CA ARG A 277 11.68 -0.36 13.12
C ARG A 277 13.08 -0.14 13.69
N TYR A 278 13.76 0.93 13.32
CA TYR A 278 15.13 1.22 13.72
C TYR A 278 15.23 2.34 14.78
N LEU A 279 14.13 2.65 15.47
CA LEU A 279 14.15 3.54 16.63
C LEU A 279 15.17 3.07 17.67
N SER A 280 15.92 4.03 18.21
CA SER A 280 16.75 3.77 19.39
C SER A 280 15.88 3.59 20.63
N SER A 281 16.45 3.03 21.71
CA SER A 281 15.77 2.92 23.01
C SER A 281 15.28 4.29 23.52
N PHE A 282 16.03 5.36 23.26
CA PHE A 282 15.61 6.73 23.60
C PHE A 282 14.44 7.22 22.78
N GLY A 283 14.38 6.84 21.49
CA GLY A 283 13.25 7.17 20.63
C GLY A 283 11.98 6.44 21.05
N VAL A 284 12.09 5.15 21.42
CA VAL A 284 10.97 4.39 22.00
C VAL A 284 10.50 5.04 23.30
N GLN A 285 11.44 5.40 24.20
CA GLN A 285 11.10 6.08 25.45
C GLN A 285 10.38 7.41 25.22
N GLN A 286 10.85 8.23 24.27
CA GLN A 286 10.16 9.48 23.93
C GLN A 286 8.75 9.23 23.40
N ALA A 287 8.56 8.20 22.58
CA ALA A 287 7.26 7.83 22.05
C ALA A 287 6.29 7.41 23.17
N THR A 288 6.75 6.59 24.12
CA THR A 288 5.91 6.07 25.21
C THR A 288 5.65 7.08 26.31
N ASP A 289 6.65 7.90 26.65
CA ASP A 289 6.59 8.74 27.85
C ASP A 289 6.03 10.14 27.53
N ILE A 290 6.10 10.58 26.27
CA ILE A 290 5.75 11.95 25.87
C ILE A 290 4.77 11.96 24.70
N HIS A 291 5.16 11.43 23.54
CA HIS A 291 4.40 11.63 22.31
C HIS A 291 3.02 10.97 22.34
N ASN A 292 2.97 9.65 22.61
CA ASN A 292 1.73 8.90 22.60
C ASN A 292 0.76 9.36 23.71
N PRO A 293 1.18 9.57 24.98
CA PRO A 293 0.29 10.09 26.01
C PRO A 293 -0.31 11.45 25.65
N CYS A 294 0.49 12.39 25.13
CA CYS A 294 -0.01 13.70 24.72
C CYS A 294 -1.01 13.59 23.56
N PHE A 295 -0.74 12.74 22.58
CA PHE A 295 -1.66 12.50 21.47
C PHE A 295 -2.98 11.89 21.95
N VAL A 296 -2.92 10.88 22.83
CA VAL A 296 -4.09 10.21 23.40
C VAL A 296 -4.91 11.20 24.23
N GLU A 297 -4.31 11.97 25.13
CA GLU A 297 -5.01 12.92 25.98
C GLU A 297 -5.78 13.97 25.16
N VAL A 298 -5.15 14.54 24.13
CA VAL A 298 -5.80 15.53 23.26
C VAL A 298 -6.92 14.90 22.42
N ARG A 299 -6.77 13.65 21.99
CA ARG A 299 -7.81 12.94 21.22
C ARG A 299 -8.98 12.52 22.09
N ASP A 300 -8.72 12.05 23.31
CA ASP A 300 -9.74 11.69 24.30
C ASP A 300 -10.61 12.89 24.67
N LEU A 301 -10.02 14.07 24.82
CA LEU A 301 -10.77 15.31 25.06
C LEU A 301 -11.64 15.76 23.87
N LYS A 302 -11.28 15.36 22.65
CA LYS A 302 -11.96 15.80 21.42
C LYS A 302 -13.15 14.92 21.05
N LEU A 303 -13.05 13.62 21.31
CA LEU A 303 -14.05 12.61 20.96
C LEU A 303 -15.20 12.58 21.98
#